data_AF-A0AAE5F3G3-F1
#
_entry.id   AF-A0AAE5F3G3-F1
#
_cell.length_a   1.000
_cell.length_b   1.000
_cell.length_c   1.000
_cell.angle_alpha   90.00
_cell.angle_beta   90.00
_cell.angle_gamma   90.00
#
_symmetry.space_group_name_H-M   'P 1'
#
loop_
_entity.id
_entity.type
_entity.pdbx_description
1 polymer ?
#
loop_
_entity_poly.entity_id
_entity_poly.type
_entity_poly.pdbx_seq_one_letter_code
_entity_poly.pdbx_strand_id
1 'polypeptide(L)'
;MSESVQSGVLPGDGVRSVDDVHEHHGGFPVFTPVQAGPNYGEFVESLRRLQDLAVSTHLPDDVVDDAIARVNALSDLLEPYRVPEGKSPAGFNRQLPGRGSLLLLPWLFEKVEADGIRSRGVFRLFHRGGNSAAHGGTIGLLFDDMLGMIVYASGHPIARTAYLHVNYRQVTPLETELVLEGRVDRVEGRKLYCTAELRDLDGTVLADCEALMIELLPGQP
;
A
#
# COMPACT_ATOMS: atom_id res chain seq x y z
N MET A 1 20.16 11.43 -35.80
CA MET A 1 21.00 10.95 -34.69
C MET A 1 20.13 11.06 -33.45
N SER A 2 19.57 9.93 -33.00
CA SER A 2 18.65 9.88 -31.86
C SER A 2 19.45 9.71 -30.58
N GLU A 3 19.26 10.62 -29.62
CA GLU A 3 19.76 10.45 -28.26
C GLU A 3 18.84 9.51 -27.50
N SER A 4 19.42 8.41 -27.04
CA SER A 4 18.83 7.40 -26.18
C SER A 4 18.78 7.91 -24.74
N VAL A 5 17.59 7.98 -24.16
CA VAL A 5 17.38 8.21 -22.73
C VAL A 5 17.77 6.94 -21.97
N GLN A 6 18.81 7.04 -21.14
CA GLN A 6 19.19 5.99 -20.19
C GLN A 6 18.15 5.90 -19.08
N SER A 7 17.52 4.74 -18.94
CA SER A 7 16.71 4.37 -17.78
C SER A 7 17.63 4.17 -16.57
N GLY A 8 17.57 5.09 -15.61
CA GLY A 8 18.27 4.96 -14.33
C GLY A 8 17.63 3.86 -13.48
N VAL A 9 18.39 2.78 -13.27
CA VAL A 9 18.13 1.79 -12.22
C VAL A 9 18.38 2.46 -10.87
N LEU A 10 17.40 2.42 -9.97
CA LEU A 10 17.57 2.92 -8.60
C LEU A 10 18.63 2.06 -7.87
N PRO A 11 19.51 2.64 -7.04
CA PRO A 11 20.53 1.89 -6.34
C PRO A 11 19.86 1.02 -5.26
N GLY A 12 19.80 -0.29 -5.49
CA GLY A 12 19.18 -1.25 -4.58
C GLY A 12 19.21 -2.69 -5.09
N ASP A 13 19.28 -2.90 -6.41
CA ASP A 13 19.27 -4.23 -7.05
C ASP A 13 20.66 -4.89 -7.10
N GLY A 14 21.45 -4.74 -6.03
CA GLY A 14 22.63 -5.57 -5.82
C GLY A 14 22.19 -6.93 -5.28
N VAL A 15 22.61 -8.02 -5.93
CA VAL A 15 22.44 -9.40 -5.46
C VAL A 15 22.93 -9.48 -4.00
N ARG A 16 22.00 -9.49 -3.04
CA ARG A 16 22.30 -9.65 -1.60
C ARG A 16 22.65 -11.11 -1.33
N SER A 17 23.66 -11.31 -0.48
CA SER A 17 24.22 -12.61 -0.11
C SER A 17 23.19 -13.54 0.54
N VAL A 18 23.46 -14.85 0.47
CA VAL A 18 22.66 -16.03 0.89
C VAL A 18 22.30 -16.08 2.40
N ASP A 19 22.48 -15.00 3.14
CA ASP A 19 22.06 -14.84 4.54
C ASP A 19 21.07 -13.67 4.63
N ASP A 20 19.96 -13.76 3.89
CA ASP A 20 18.90 -12.76 3.99
C ASP A 20 18.19 -12.97 5.33
N VAL A 21 18.36 -12.03 6.27
CA VAL A 21 17.80 -12.08 7.64
C VAL A 21 16.26 -12.18 7.61
N HIS A 22 15.65 -11.94 6.44
CA HIS A 22 14.24 -12.11 6.15
C HIS A 22 13.83 -13.56 5.81
N GLU A 23 14.75 -14.45 5.40
CA GLU A 23 14.44 -15.80 4.86
C GLU A 23 14.26 -16.88 5.94
N HIS A 24 14.62 -16.63 7.20
CA HIS A 24 14.68 -17.68 8.23
C HIS A 24 13.82 -17.45 9.48
N HIS A 25 13.00 -16.39 9.51
CA HIS A 25 12.26 -16.00 10.72
C HIS A 25 10.76 -15.74 10.42
N GLY A 26 9.92 -16.67 10.85
CA GLY A 26 8.45 -16.59 10.78
C GLY A 26 7.84 -17.69 9.89
N GLY A 27 6.77 -18.31 10.35
CA GLY A 27 5.98 -19.32 9.61
C GLY A 27 5.21 -18.74 8.41
N PHE A 28 5.65 -17.61 7.86
CA PHE A 28 5.12 -17.04 6.62
C PHE A 28 5.52 -17.90 5.43
N PRO A 29 4.59 -18.17 4.50
CA PRO A 29 4.99 -18.61 3.19
C PRO A 29 5.88 -17.53 2.56
N VAL A 30 7.14 -17.88 2.29
CA VAL A 30 8.03 -17.00 1.52
C VAL A 30 7.57 -17.09 0.06
N PHE A 31 6.90 -16.04 -0.41
CA PHE A 31 6.50 -15.94 -1.80
C PHE A 31 7.56 -15.19 -2.58
N THR A 32 7.99 -15.74 -3.71
CA THR A 32 8.70 -14.96 -4.72
C THR A 32 7.70 -14.00 -5.39
N PRO A 33 7.85 -12.67 -5.26
CA PRO A 33 6.95 -11.70 -5.89
C PRO A 33 6.79 -11.95 -7.39
N VAL A 34 5.54 -12.05 -7.84
CA VAL A 34 5.24 -12.04 -9.28
C VAL A 34 5.26 -10.60 -9.77
N GLN A 35 6.19 -10.31 -10.69
CA GLN A 35 6.30 -9.00 -11.31
C GLN A 35 5.06 -8.73 -12.17
N ALA A 36 4.52 -7.53 -12.02
CA ALA A 36 3.43 -7.03 -12.83
C ALA A 36 3.89 -6.89 -14.30
N GLY A 37 3.08 -7.41 -15.23
CA GLY A 37 3.25 -7.12 -16.65
C GLY A 37 3.01 -5.63 -16.97
N PRO A 38 3.42 -5.15 -18.15
CA PRO A 38 3.42 -3.72 -18.50
C PRO A 38 2.04 -3.05 -18.41
N ASN A 39 0.96 -3.80 -18.65
CA ASN A 39 -0.41 -3.26 -18.65
C ASN A 39 -1.12 -3.40 -17.30
N TYR A 40 -0.51 -4.07 -16.32
CA TYR A 40 -1.18 -4.36 -15.05
C TYR A 40 -1.47 -3.09 -14.24
N GLY A 41 -0.57 -2.10 -14.29
CA GLY A 41 -0.79 -0.81 -13.63
C GLY A 41 -2.04 -0.09 -14.17
N GLU A 42 -2.21 -0.05 -15.49
CA GLU A 42 -3.39 0.54 -16.13
C GLU A 42 -4.67 -0.25 -15.84
N PHE A 43 -4.57 -1.58 -15.79
CA PHE A 43 -5.68 -2.44 -15.37
C PHE A 43 -6.15 -2.10 -13.95
N VAL A 44 -5.23 -2.00 -12.98
CA VAL A 44 -5.57 -1.65 -11.59
C VAL A 44 -6.14 -0.24 -11.50
N GLU A 45 -5.56 0.74 -12.21
CA GLU A 45 -6.08 2.12 -12.21
C GLU A 45 -7.48 2.22 -12.83
N SER A 46 -7.76 1.44 -13.89
CA SER A 46 -9.10 1.36 -14.49
C SER A 46 -10.14 0.83 -13.50
N LEU A 47 -9.76 -0.16 -12.68
CA LEU A 47 -10.62 -0.69 -11.61
C LEU A 47 -10.82 0.31 -10.47
N ARG A 48 -9.78 1.07 -10.08
CA ARG A 48 -9.91 2.15 -9.09
C ARG A 48 -10.88 3.23 -9.55
N ARG A 49 -10.81 3.62 -10.83
CA ARG A 49 -11.78 4.55 -11.42
C ARG A 49 -13.20 3.99 -11.33
N LEU A 50 -13.39 2.68 -11.58
CA LEU A 50 -14.70 2.05 -11.41
C LEU A 50 -15.17 2.05 -9.95
N GLN A 51 -14.27 1.79 -8.99
CA GLN A 51 -14.56 1.89 -7.55
C GLN A 51 -14.99 3.31 -7.14
N ASP A 52 -14.31 4.35 -7.65
CA ASP A 52 -14.68 5.75 -7.40
C ASP A 52 -16.09 6.05 -7.91
N LEU A 53 -16.42 5.63 -9.13
CA LEU A 53 -17.73 5.85 -9.75
C LEU A 53 -18.84 5.09 -9.00
N ALA A 54 -18.58 3.83 -8.60
CA ALA A 54 -19.54 3.00 -7.90
C ALA A 54 -20.06 3.62 -6.59
N VAL A 55 -19.28 4.49 -5.95
CA VAL A 55 -19.68 5.20 -4.72
C VAL A 55 -20.09 6.65 -4.96
N SER A 56 -20.02 7.17 -6.19
CA SER A 56 -20.22 8.60 -6.49
C SER A 56 -21.24 8.90 -7.58
N THR A 57 -21.82 7.88 -8.22
CA THR A 57 -22.85 8.06 -9.25
C THR A 57 -24.25 7.67 -8.76
N HIS A 58 -25.27 8.38 -9.24
CA HIS A 58 -26.67 7.98 -9.17
C HIS A 58 -27.13 7.62 -10.59
N LEU A 59 -27.24 6.32 -10.86
CA LEU A 59 -27.52 5.79 -12.19
C LEU A 59 -28.99 5.39 -12.31
N PRO A 60 -29.64 5.59 -13.47
CA PRO A 60 -30.95 5.00 -13.74
C PRO A 60 -30.84 3.48 -13.92
N ASP A 61 -31.94 2.75 -13.66
CA ASP A 61 -31.96 1.29 -13.61
C ASP A 61 -31.45 0.62 -14.90
N ASP A 62 -31.79 1.16 -16.07
CA ASP A 62 -31.35 0.63 -17.36
C ASP A 62 -29.82 0.71 -17.56
N VAL A 63 -29.20 1.77 -17.04
CA VAL A 63 -27.74 1.92 -17.04
C VAL A 63 -27.09 0.99 -16.01
N VAL A 64 -27.74 0.75 -14.86
CA VAL A 64 -27.27 -0.23 -13.87
C VAL A 64 -27.27 -1.63 -14.47
N ASP A 65 -28.33 -2.02 -15.18
CA ASP A 65 -28.42 -3.33 -15.83
C ASP A 65 -27.31 -3.56 -16.87
N ASP A 66 -27.04 -2.56 -17.73
CA ASP A 66 -25.91 -2.62 -18.69
C ASP A 66 -24.55 -2.67 -17.98
N ALA A 67 -24.37 -1.89 -16.91
CA ALA A 67 -23.14 -1.91 -16.12
C ALA A 67 -22.91 -3.28 -15.46
N ILE A 68 -23.94 -3.90 -14.88
CA ILE A 68 -23.88 -5.26 -14.31
C ILE A 68 -23.45 -6.26 -15.38
N ALA A 69 -24.07 -6.22 -16.57
CA ALA A 69 -23.73 -7.12 -17.66
C ALA A 69 -22.25 -7.02 -18.07
N ARG A 70 -21.71 -5.79 -18.14
CA ARG A 70 -20.30 -5.54 -18.48
C ARG A 70 -19.34 -6.02 -17.40
N VAL A 71 -19.66 -5.77 -16.12
CA VAL A 71 -18.84 -6.21 -14.99
C VAL A 71 -18.82 -7.74 -14.90
N ASN A 72 -19.96 -8.40 -15.14
CA ASN A 72 -20.02 -9.86 -15.19
C ASN A 72 -19.20 -10.42 -16.36
N ALA A 73 -19.32 -9.84 -17.55
CA ALA A 73 -18.52 -10.27 -18.70
C ALA A 73 -17.01 -10.10 -18.47
N LEU A 74 -16.59 -9.01 -17.80
CA LEU A 74 -15.19 -8.83 -17.40
C LEU A 74 -14.78 -9.85 -16.33
N SER A 75 -15.65 -10.15 -15.37
CA SER A 75 -15.37 -11.15 -14.33
C SER A 75 -15.19 -12.54 -14.93
N ASP A 76 -16.08 -12.95 -15.84
CA ASP A 76 -16.00 -14.21 -16.57
C ASP A 76 -14.73 -14.32 -17.43
N LEU A 77 -14.28 -13.20 -18.01
CA LEU A 77 -13.01 -13.15 -18.75
C LEU A 77 -11.80 -13.39 -17.82
N LEU A 78 -11.82 -12.85 -16.60
CA LEU A 78 -10.72 -12.95 -15.63
C LEU A 78 -10.71 -14.28 -14.87
N GLU A 79 -11.88 -14.91 -14.70
CA GLU A 79 -12.10 -16.11 -13.90
C GLU A 79 -11.10 -17.26 -14.17
N PRO A 80 -10.80 -17.63 -15.43
CA PRO A 80 -9.89 -18.73 -15.72
C PRO A 80 -8.43 -18.46 -15.31
N TYR A 81 -8.10 -17.21 -14.98
CA TYR A 81 -6.75 -16.76 -14.61
C TYR A 81 -6.57 -16.61 -13.09
N ARG A 82 -7.48 -17.13 -12.26
CA ARG A 82 -7.27 -17.17 -10.81
C ARG A 82 -6.01 -17.96 -10.48
N VAL A 83 -5.20 -17.39 -9.60
CA VAL A 83 -3.95 -17.97 -9.13
C VAL A 83 -3.98 -18.12 -7.61
N PRO A 84 -3.24 -19.08 -7.03
CA PRO A 84 -3.11 -19.19 -5.58
C PRO A 84 -2.42 -17.97 -4.96
N GLU A 85 -2.46 -17.89 -3.64
CA GLU A 85 -1.77 -16.85 -2.87
C GLU A 85 -0.27 -16.76 -3.26
N GLY A 86 0.25 -15.53 -3.30
CA GLY A 86 1.64 -15.25 -3.66
C GLY A 86 1.96 -15.38 -5.16
N LYS A 87 0.99 -15.77 -5.99
CA LYS A 87 1.14 -15.79 -7.46
C LYS A 87 0.45 -14.62 -8.17
N SER A 88 -0.37 -13.85 -7.46
CA SER A 88 -0.94 -12.60 -7.97
C SER A 88 0.09 -11.48 -7.93
N PRO A 89 0.17 -10.58 -8.94
CA PRO A 89 1.00 -9.38 -8.84
C PRO A 89 0.53 -8.38 -7.76
N ALA A 90 -0.73 -8.44 -7.32
CA ALA A 90 -1.27 -7.50 -6.36
C ALA A 90 -0.50 -7.55 -5.02
N GLY A 91 -0.10 -6.39 -4.50
CA GLY A 91 0.50 -6.24 -3.18
C GLY A 91 2.03 -6.36 -3.12
N PHE A 92 2.69 -6.79 -4.19
CA PHE A 92 4.14 -6.99 -4.22
C PHE A 92 4.91 -6.03 -5.14
N ASN A 93 4.21 -5.24 -5.97
CA ASN A 93 4.83 -4.42 -7.01
C ASN A 93 5.05 -2.97 -6.53
N ARG A 94 6.12 -2.73 -5.77
CA ARG A 94 6.48 -1.44 -5.12
C ARG A 94 6.51 -0.22 -6.04
N GLN A 95 6.74 -0.42 -7.33
CA GLN A 95 6.73 0.59 -8.37
C GLN A 95 5.33 1.07 -8.76
N LEU A 96 4.28 0.34 -8.36
CA LEU A 96 2.89 0.67 -8.60
C LEU A 96 2.25 1.28 -7.34
N PRO A 97 1.30 2.23 -7.49
CA PRO A 97 0.56 2.75 -6.34
C PRO A 97 -0.14 1.61 -5.58
N GLY A 98 -0.06 1.62 -4.25
CA GLY A 98 -0.63 0.56 -3.40
C GLY A 98 -0.04 -0.82 -3.66
N ARG A 99 1.19 -0.87 -4.20
CA ARG A 99 1.86 -2.09 -4.68
C ARG A 99 1.04 -2.91 -5.67
N GLY A 100 0.11 -2.27 -6.41
CA GLY A 100 -0.81 -2.92 -7.34
C GLY A 100 -2.04 -3.57 -6.68
N SER A 101 -2.25 -3.40 -5.37
CA SER A 101 -3.47 -3.84 -4.69
C SER A 101 -4.62 -2.84 -4.89
N LEU A 102 -5.86 -3.35 -4.93
CA LEU A 102 -7.09 -2.55 -4.90
C LEU A 102 -7.57 -2.24 -3.47
N LEU A 103 -7.12 -3.02 -2.48
CA LEU A 103 -7.40 -2.73 -1.07
C LEU A 103 -6.49 -1.61 -0.56
N LEU A 104 -5.22 -1.66 -0.95
CA LEU A 104 -4.21 -0.71 -0.48
C LEU A 104 -4.33 0.58 -1.29
N LEU A 105 -4.25 1.71 -0.57
CA LEU A 105 -4.46 3.02 -1.16
C LEU A 105 -3.41 3.30 -2.25
N PRO A 106 -3.70 4.14 -3.26
CA PRO A 106 -2.80 4.41 -4.39
C PRO A 106 -1.62 5.33 -3.98
N TRP A 107 -0.80 4.86 -3.06
CA TRP A 107 0.36 5.57 -2.52
C TRP A 107 1.64 4.97 -3.08
N LEU A 108 2.62 5.85 -3.33
CA LEU A 108 3.93 5.51 -3.86
C LEU A 108 5.00 5.85 -2.84
N PHE A 109 6.00 4.97 -2.73
CA PHE A 109 7.18 5.22 -1.91
C PHE A 109 8.16 6.13 -2.64
N GLU A 110 8.58 7.18 -1.98
CA GLU A 110 9.61 8.11 -2.47
C GLU A 110 10.96 7.85 -1.79
N LYS A 111 10.94 7.44 -0.51
CA LYS A 111 12.12 7.09 0.28
C LYS A 111 11.83 5.82 1.08
N VAL A 112 12.77 4.88 1.08
CA VAL A 112 12.75 3.66 1.92
C VAL A 112 14.16 3.40 2.41
N GLU A 113 14.50 3.94 3.58
CA GLU A 113 15.86 3.90 4.14
C GLU A 113 15.82 3.49 5.62
N ALA A 114 16.98 3.20 6.20
CA ALA A 114 17.09 2.71 7.58
C ALA A 114 16.56 3.69 8.64
N ASP A 115 16.57 5.00 8.34
CA ASP A 115 16.09 6.07 9.23
C ASP A 115 14.58 6.33 9.12
N GLY A 116 13.92 5.71 8.13
CA GLY A 116 12.49 5.84 7.91
C GLY A 116 12.09 5.76 6.44
N ILE A 117 10.79 5.88 6.24
CA ILE A 117 10.17 5.89 4.92
C ILE A 117 9.52 7.23 4.66
N ARG A 118 9.26 7.49 3.38
CA ARG A 118 8.38 8.55 2.91
C ARG A 118 7.55 8.05 1.75
N SER A 119 6.25 8.32 1.78
CA SER A 119 5.33 8.03 0.69
C SER A 119 4.42 9.22 0.38
N ARG A 120 3.88 9.21 -0.83
CA ARG A 120 2.96 10.23 -1.33
C ARG A 120 1.77 9.57 -2.02
N GLY A 121 0.59 10.14 -1.86
CA GLY A 121 -0.62 9.60 -2.47
C GLY A 121 -1.86 10.43 -2.19
N VAL A 122 -3.00 9.84 -2.52
CA VAL A 122 -4.31 10.50 -2.40
C VAL A 122 -5.33 9.57 -1.75
N PHE A 123 -6.25 10.15 -0.98
CA PHE A 123 -7.51 9.50 -0.66
C PHE A 123 -8.50 9.80 -1.78
N ARG A 124 -8.75 8.82 -2.65
CA ARG A 124 -9.75 8.91 -3.73
C ARG A 124 -11.20 8.95 -3.22
N LEU A 125 -12.15 9.26 -4.09
CA LEU A 125 -13.59 9.25 -3.77
C LEU A 125 -14.07 7.92 -3.19
N PHE A 126 -13.49 6.80 -3.62
CA PHE A 126 -13.77 5.48 -3.03
C PHE A 126 -13.54 5.44 -1.50
N HIS A 127 -12.62 6.24 -0.97
CA HIS A 127 -12.27 6.29 0.45
C HIS A 127 -13.10 7.30 1.25
N ARG A 128 -14.13 7.90 0.65
CA ARG A 128 -14.95 8.93 1.30
C ARG A 128 -15.68 8.39 2.53
N GLY A 129 -15.61 9.13 3.63
CA GLY A 129 -16.49 8.94 4.78
C GLY A 129 -17.74 9.81 4.66
N GLY A 130 -17.60 11.08 4.99
CA GLY A 130 -18.64 12.10 4.89
C GLY A 130 -18.03 13.49 4.86
N ASN A 131 -18.82 14.51 4.52
CA ASN A 131 -18.38 15.92 4.48
C ASN A 131 -17.08 16.15 3.66
N SER A 132 -16.96 15.45 2.53
CA SER A 132 -15.77 15.50 1.65
C SER A 132 -14.44 15.13 2.32
N ALA A 133 -14.50 14.35 3.41
CA ALA A 133 -13.34 13.86 4.14
C ALA A 133 -13.06 12.38 3.84
N ALA A 134 -11.78 12.00 3.93
CA ALA A 134 -11.39 10.59 3.99
C ALA A 134 -12.06 9.91 5.20
N HIS A 135 -12.57 8.70 4.99
CA HIS A 135 -13.13 7.90 6.08
C HIS A 135 -12.01 7.54 7.07
N GLY A 136 -12.22 7.78 8.37
CA GLY A 136 -11.18 7.56 9.39
C GLY A 136 -10.56 6.16 9.34
N GLY A 137 -11.37 5.12 9.14
CA GLY A 137 -10.89 3.74 8.97
C GLY A 137 -9.90 3.53 7.81
N THR A 138 -9.97 4.34 6.74
CA THR A 138 -9.02 4.25 5.62
C THR A 138 -7.66 4.87 5.95
N ILE A 139 -7.63 5.84 6.87
CA ILE A 139 -6.39 6.40 7.41
C ILE A 139 -5.69 5.35 8.29
N GLY A 140 -6.46 4.61 9.10
CA GLY A 140 -5.93 3.46 9.84
C GLY A 140 -5.34 2.38 8.93
N LEU A 141 -6.04 2.04 7.83
CA LEU A 141 -5.53 1.11 6.81
C LEU A 141 -4.22 1.60 6.18
N LEU A 142 -4.14 2.90 5.85
CA LEU A 142 -2.92 3.51 5.31
C LEU A 142 -1.75 3.38 6.29
N PHE A 143 -1.97 3.69 7.57
CA PHE A 143 -0.94 3.54 8.59
C PHE A 143 -0.51 2.09 8.77
N ASP A 144 -1.45 1.14 8.91
CA ASP A 144 -1.12 -0.28 9.07
C ASP A 144 -0.32 -0.84 7.89
N ASP A 145 -0.73 -0.52 6.67
CA ASP A 145 0.01 -0.89 5.46
C ASP A 145 1.45 -0.35 5.48
N MET A 146 1.63 0.86 6.01
CA MET A 146 2.93 1.48 6.09
C MET A 146 3.87 0.83 7.11
N LEU A 147 3.34 0.35 8.23
CA LEU A 147 4.16 -0.22 9.30
C LEU A 147 5.02 -1.39 8.81
N GLY A 148 4.48 -2.22 7.91
CA GLY A 148 5.26 -3.31 7.29
C GLY A 148 6.49 -2.79 6.55
N MET A 149 6.37 -1.65 5.85
CA MET A 149 7.47 -1.03 5.12
C MET A 149 8.44 -0.28 6.02
N ILE A 150 7.97 0.30 7.12
CA ILE A 150 8.82 0.90 8.17
C ILE A 150 9.73 -0.17 8.78
N VAL A 151 9.16 -1.32 9.17
CA VAL A 151 9.92 -2.45 9.72
C VAL A 151 10.92 -2.98 8.69
N TYR A 152 10.48 -3.19 7.45
CA TYR A 152 11.37 -3.62 6.36
C TYR A 152 12.54 -2.66 6.15
N ALA A 153 12.28 -1.36 6.09
CA ALA A 153 13.31 -0.35 5.83
C ALA A 153 14.36 -0.30 6.95
N SER A 154 13.94 -0.51 8.20
CA SER A 154 14.81 -0.56 9.38
C SER A 154 15.70 -1.82 9.47
N GLY A 155 15.56 -2.78 8.55
CA GLY A 155 16.38 -3.99 8.49
C GLY A 155 16.03 -5.05 9.55
N HIS A 156 14.88 -4.92 10.20
CA HIS A 156 14.39 -5.90 11.17
C HIS A 156 13.64 -7.06 10.49
N PRO A 157 13.57 -8.24 11.13
CA PRO A 157 12.78 -9.36 10.62
C PRO A 157 11.29 -9.04 10.54
N ILE A 158 10.54 -9.93 9.87
CA ILE A 158 9.10 -9.77 9.69
C ILE A 158 8.41 -9.63 11.05
N ALA A 159 7.52 -8.65 11.15
CA ALA A 159 6.77 -8.34 12.35
C ALA A 159 5.28 -8.23 12.06
N ARG A 160 4.46 -8.41 13.10
CA ARG A 160 3.00 -8.23 13.07
C ARG A 160 2.57 -7.05 13.91
N THR A 161 1.56 -6.33 13.44
CA THR A 161 0.90 -5.27 14.20
C THR A 161 0.29 -5.84 15.48
N ALA A 162 0.78 -5.43 16.63
CA ALA A 162 0.18 -5.75 17.93
C ALA A 162 -0.80 -4.68 18.38
N TYR A 163 -0.47 -3.40 18.15
CA TYR A 163 -1.43 -2.32 18.23
C TYR A 163 -1.11 -1.22 17.22
N LEU A 164 -2.15 -0.47 16.86
CA LEU A 164 -2.08 0.76 16.09
C LEU A 164 -3.01 1.78 16.76
N HIS A 165 -2.44 2.86 17.28
CA HIS A 165 -3.19 3.98 17.84
C HIS A 165 -3.10 5.15 16.89
N VAL A 166 -4.25 5.58 16.34
CA VAL A 166 -4.33 6.70 15.40
C VAL A 166 -4.95 7.91 16.08
N ASN A 167 -4.26 9.04 16.00
CA ASN A 167 -4.77 10.36 16.38
C ASN A 167 -5.22 11.12 15.14
N TYR A 168 -6.49 11.54 15.08
CA TYR A 168 -7.00 12.40 14.02
C TYR A 168 -6.87 13.86 14.46
N ARG A 169 -5.97 14.61 13.82
CA ARG A 169 -5.64 15.99 14.19
C ARG A 169 -6.48 17.01 13.43
N GLN A 170 -6.70 16.77 12.14
CA GLN A 170 -7.51 17.60 11.26
C GLN A 170 -8.30 16.74 10.27
N VAL A 171 -9.22 17.38 9.55
CA VAL A 171 -9.97 16.73 8.47
C VAL A 171 -9.01 16.40 7.33
N THR A 172 -8.88 15.12 7.01
CA THR A 172 -8.09 14.66 5.86
C THR A 172 -8.88 14.85 4.56
N PRO A 173 -8.40 15.68 3.62
CA PRO A 173 -9.11 15.94 2.38
C PRO A 173 -9.06 14.75 1.42
N LEU A 174 -10.08 14.63 0.59
CA LEU A 174 -10.10 13.75 -0.57
C LEU A 174 -9.42 14.41 -1.78
N GLU A 175 -8.96 13.58 -2.72
CA GLU A 175 -8.43 13.99 -4.04
C GLU A 175 -7.33 15.05 -3.98
N THR A 176 -6.68 15.14 -2.83
CA THR A 176 -5.58 16.06 -2.54
C THR A 176 -4.35 15.22 -2.26
N GLU A 177 -3.22 15.64 -2.82
CA GLU A 177 -1.96 14.96 -2.59
C GLU A 177 -1.48 15.19 -1.16
N LEU A 178 -1.14 14.10 -0.50
CA LEU A 178 -0.69 14.06 0.89
C LEU A 178 0.60 13.27 1.01
N VAL A 179 1.26 13.50 2.14
CA VAL A 179 2.56 12.94 2.48
C VAL A 179 2.43 12.08 3.72
N LEU A 180 3.07 10.93 3.72
CA LEU A 180 3.19 10.10 4.91
C LEU A 180 4.66 9.77 5.15
N GLU A 181 5.09 10.01 6.37
CA GLU A 181 6.44 9.70 6.84
C GLU A 181 6.35 8.87 8.11
N GLY A 182 7.28 7.93 8.29
CA GLY A 182 7.29 7.10 9.48
C GLY A 182 8.58 6.32 9.65
N ARG A 183 8.81 5.84 10.87
CA ARG A 183 10.07 5.18 11.25
C ARG A 183 9.88 4.29 12.48
N VAL A 184 10.89 3.47 12.76
CA VAL A 184 11.03 2.79 14.06
C VAL A 184 11.72 3.78 15.02
N ASP A 185 11.07 4.12 16.14
CA ASP A 185 11.63 5.03 17.14
C ASP A 185 12.44 4.30 18.20
N ARG A 186 12.02 3.08 18.56
CA ARG A 186 12.66 2.30 19.64
C ARG A 186 12.43 0.80 19.45
N VAL A 187 13.45 0.02 19.81
CA VAL A 187 13.42 -1.44 19.79
C VAL A 187 13.69 -2.00 21.18
N GLU A 188 12.85 -2.93 21.64
CA GLU A 188 13.01 -3.65 22.90
C GLU A 188 12.80 -5.16 22.71
N GLY A 189 13.90 -5.87 22.51
CA GLY A 189 13.84 -7.27 22.11
C GLY A 189 13.05 -7.40 20.82
N ARG A 190 11.91 -8.10 20.86
CA ARG A 190 11.01 -8.30 19.70
C ARG A 190 10.01 -7.17 19.47
N LYS A 191 10.05 -6.11 20.25
CA LYS A 191 9.09 -5.01 20.19
C LYS A 191 9.68 -3.86 19.38
N LEU A 192 9.07 -3.52 18.26
CA LEU A 192 9.43 -2.37 17.44
C LEU A 192 8.34 -1.31 17.59
N TYR A 193 8.68 -0.23 18.29
CA TYR A 193 7.80 0.91 18.47
C TYR A 193 7.99 1.86 17.30
N CYS A 194 6.91 2.12 16.58
CA CYS A 194 6.91 2.91 15.35
C CYS A 194 6.01 4.13 15.50
N THR A 195 6.38 5.23 14.85
CA THR A 195 5.51 6.38 14.64
C THR A 195 5.42 6.72 13.17
N ALA A 196 4.28 7.28 12.77
CA ALA A 196 4.09 7.85 11.45
C ALA A 196 3.16 9.06 11.50
N GLU A 197 3.31 9.96 10.53
CA GLU A 197 2.51 11.16 10.40
C GLU A 197 2.01 11.30 8.96
N LEU A 198 0.73 11.63 8.83
CA LEU A 198 0.08 12.02 7.59
C LEU A 198 -0.02 13.56 7.56
N ARG A 199 0.56 14.17 6.53
CA ARG A 199 0.68 15.61 6.37
C ARG A 199 0.11 16.08 5.03
N ASP A 200 -0.38 17.32 5.00
CA ASP A 200 -0.56 18.04 3.73
C ASP A 200 0.79 18.52 3.18
N LEU A 201 0.78 19.13 1.99
CA LEU A 201 2.00 19.64 1.34
C LEU A 201 2.60 20.87 2.02
N ASP A 202 1.82 21.58 2.85
CA ASP A 202 2.28 22.71 3.65
C ASP A 202 2.91 22.26 4.99
N GLY A 203 2.85 20.96 5.29
CA GLY A 203 3.44 20.33 6.46
C GLY A 203 2.48 20.22 7.66
N THR A 204 1.21 20.55 7.52
CA THR A 204 0.21 20.40 8.58
C THR A 204 -0.04 18.92 8.86
N VAL A 205 0.06 18.50 10.12
CA VAL A 205 -0.31 17.13 10.52
C VAL A 205 -1.82 16.97 10.51
N LEU A 206 -2.31 16.06 9.67
CA LEU A 206 -3.73 15.70 9.56
C LEU A 206 -4.08 14.52 10.47
N ALA A 207 -3.17 13.54 10.55
CA ALA A 207 -3.25 12.43 11.48
C ALA A 207 -1.85 11.93 11.82
N ASP A 208 -1.69 11.29 12.97
CA ASP A 208 -0.46 10.58 13.35
C ASP A 208 -0.80 9.25 14.01
N CYS A 209 0.17 8.36 14.08
CA CYS A 209 0.03 7.11 14.81
C CYS A 209 1.24 6.76 15.66
N GLU A 210 0.97 6.02 16.74
CA GLU A 210 1.94 5.20 17.46
C GLU A 210 1.51 3.74 17.27
N ALA A 211 2.47 2.87 16.96
CA ALA A 211 2.22 1.47 16.75
C ALA A 211 3.29 0.60 17.40
N LEU A 212 2.91 -0.63 17.70
CA LEU A 212 3.84 -1.68 18.10
C LEU A 212 3.78 -2.82 17.11
N MET A 213 4.93 -3.10 16.52
CA MET A 213 5.16 -4.29 15.71
C MET A 213 5.91 -5.32 16.55
N ILE A 214 5.49 -6.58 16.48
CA ILE A 214 6.13 -7.69 17.18
C ILE A 214 6.85 -8.57 16.17
N GLU A 215 8.17 -8.62 16.28
CA GLU A 215 9.02 -9.53 15.52
C GLU A 215 8.61 -10.99 15.77
N LEU A 216 8.46 -11.73 14.68
CA LEU A 216 8.03 -13.11 14.71
C LEU A 216 9.18 -14.04 15.06
N LEU A 217 8.89 -15.03 15.92
CA LEU A 217 9.81 -16.14 16.12
C LEU A 217 9.72 -17.13 14.96
N PRO A 218 10.77 -17.95 14.75
CA PRO A 218 10.71 -19.07 13.81
C PRO A 218 9.43 -19.91 13.99
N GLY A 219 8.71 -20.14 12.89
CA GLY A 219 7.48 -20.94 12.87
C GLY A 219 6.20 -20.24 13.36
N GLN A 220 6.25 -18.96 13.75
CA GLN A 220 5.02 -18.21 14.09
C GLN A 220 4.35 -17.63 12.83
N PRO A 221 3.03 -17.85 12.64
CA PRO A 221 2.27 -17.29 11.52
C PRO A 221 1.95 -15.79 11.71
#